data_AF-A0A7X8QNW6-F1
#
_entry.id   AF-A0A7X8QNW6-F1
#
_cell.length_a   1.000
_cell.length_b   1.000
_cell.length_c   1.000
_cell.angle_alpha   90.00
_cell.angle_beta   90.00
_cell.angle_gamma   90.00
#
_symmetry.space_group_name_H-M   'P 1'
#
loop_
_entity.id
_entity.type
_entity.pdbx_description
1 polymer ?
#
loop_
_entity_poly.entity_id
_entity_poly.type
_entity_poly.pdbx_seq_one_letter_code
_entity_poly.pdbx_strand_id
1 'polypeptide(L)' 'QQESFSDSLLEYPQYTRPPVFLEQPVPEILLSGHHKKIEQWRHEQSLIRTINRRPDLLKNAKLSKKDWTFIKKNKKESLQ' A
#
# COMPACT_ATOMS: atom_id res chain seq x y z
N GLN A 1 -11.76 -14.92 3.79
CA GLN A 1 -12.40 -13.65 3.39
C GLN A 1 -11.68 -12.55 4.15
N GLN A 2 -10.89 -11.71 3.49
CA GLN A 2 -10.23 -10.57 4.12
C GLN A 2 -11.18 -9.40 3.88
N GLU A 3 -11.95 -9.05 4.90
CA GLU A 3 -13.00 -8.03 4.83
C GLU A 3 -12.41 -6.68 4.38
N SER A 4 -12.90 -6.17 3.24
CA SER A 4 -12.50 -4.93 2.56
C SER A 4 -12.75 -3.63 3.36
N PHE A 5 -12.87 -3.70 4.68
CA PHE A 5 -13.24 -2.57 5.54
C PHE A 5 -12.34 -2.38 6.75
N SER A 6 -11.13 -2.99 6.79
CA SER A 6 -10.42 -3.13 8.05
C SER A 6 -10.04 -1.80 8.73
N ASP A 7 -9.66 -0.72 8.02
CA ASP A 7 -9.09 0.45 8.74
C ASP A 7 -9.29 1.83 8.07
N SER A 8 -10.42 2.09 7.41
CA SER A 8 -10.63 3.33 6.64
C SER A 8 -9.54 3.58 5.56
N LEU A 9 -8.75 2.58 5.19
CA LEU A 9 -7.74 2.69 4.14
C LEU A 9 -8.26 2.11 2.82
N LEU A 10 -7.78 2.66 1.71
CA LEU A 10 -8.06 2.11 0.38
C LEU A 10 -7.31 0.79 0.16
N GLU A 11 -7.91 -0.13 -0.59
CA GLU A 11 -7.24 -1.40 -0.89
C GLU A 11 -5.94 -1.21 -1.69
N TYR A 12 -4.95 -2.06 -1.36
CA TYR A 12 -3.68 -2.16 -2.06
C TYR A 12 -3.86 -2.69 -3.51
N PRO A 13 -2.89 -2.45 -4.41
CA PRO A 13 -2.99 -2.93 -5.78
C PRO A 13 -2.90 -4.47 -5.83
N GLN A 14 -3.82 -5.08 -6.56
CA GLN A 14 -3.89 -6.53 -6.75
C GLN A 14 -3.14 -6.93 -8.02
N TYR A 15 -2.36 -8.01 -7.92
CA TYR A 15 -1.59 -8.56 -9.03
C TYR A 15 -1.99 -10.01 -9.23
N THR A 16 -2.07 -10.41 -10.50
CA THR A 16 -2.39 -11.78 -10.89
C THR A 16 -1.42 -12.22 -11.99
N ARG A 17 -1.47 -13.49 -12.38
CA ARG A 17 -0.65 -13.99 -13.50
C ARG A 17 -1.13 -13.37 -14.82
N PRO A 18 -0.26 -13.09 -15.79
CA PRO A 18 1.20 -13.38 -15.84
C PRO A 18 2.08 -12.39 -15.04
N PRO A 19 3.35 -12.73 -14.74
CA PRO A 19 4.26 -11.87 -13.96
C PRO A 19 4.66 -10.57 -14.65
N VAL A 20 4.43 -10.44 -15.96
CA VAL A 20 4.56 -9.19 -16.72
C VAL A 20 3.30 -9.05 -17.56
N PHE A 21 2.59 -7.95 -17.41
CA PHE A 21 1.39 -7.63 -18.18
C PHE A 21 1.48 -6.20 -18.71
N LEU A 22 1.28 -6.01 -20.02
CA LEU A 22 1.42 -4.70 -20.68
C LEU A 22 2.74 -3.99 -20.33
N GLU A 23 3.87 -4.71 -20.38
CA GLU A 23 5.21 -4.20 -20.02
C GLU A 23 5.37 -3.75 -18.56
N GLN A 24 4.35 -3.98 -17.71
CA GLN A 24 4.41 -3.72 -16.28
C GLN A 24 4.71 -5.02 -15.52
N PRO A 25 5.90 -5.14 -14.91
CA PRO A 25 6.23 -6.30 -14.10
C PRO A 25 5.51 -6.25 -12.75
N VAL A 26 5.15 -7.43 -12.25
CA VAL A 26 4.72 -7.60 -10.85
C VAL A 26 5.90 -7.23 -9.94
N PRO A 27 5.68 -6.43 -8.88
CA PRO A 27 6.71 -6.10 -7.91
C PRO A 27 7.42 -7.35 -7.37
N GLU A 28 8.77 -7.36 -7.41
CA GLU A 28 9.58 -8.51 -6.98
C GLU A 28 9.25 -9.00 -5.56
N ILE A 29 8.85 -8.07 -4.68
CA ILE A 29 8.45 -8.39 -3.31
C ILE A 29 7.28 -9.38 -3.27
N LEU A 30 6.35 -9.30 -4.23
CA LEU A 30 5.22 -10.22 -4.36
C LEU A 30 5.64 -11.58 -4.92
N LEU A 31 6.78 -11.66 -5.60
CA LEU A 31 7.36 -12.89 -6.14
C LEU A 31 8.28 -13.59 -5.14
N SER A 32 8.75 -12.88 -4.10
CA SER A 32 9.75 -13.36 -3.15
C SER A 32 9.27 -14.46 -2.18
N GLY A 33 7.96 -14.71 -2.07
CA GLY A 33 7.39 -15.66 -1.09
C GLY A 33 7.52 -15.22 0.38
N HIS A 34 8.11 -14.06 0.67
CA HIS A 34 8.25 -13.55 2.03
C HIS A 34 6.95 -12.94 2.54
N HIS A 35 6.06 -13.76 3.10
CA HIS A 35 4.73 -13.35 3.57
C HIS A 35 4.72 -12.09 4.45
N LYS A 36 5.63 -11.96 5.43
CA LYS A 36 5.74 -10.76 6.28
C LYS A 36 6.05 -9.49 5.48
N LYS A 37 6.96 -9.59 4.51
CA LYS A 37 7.33 -8.44 3.66
C LYS A 37 6.20 -8.10 2.68
N ILE A 38 5.48 -9.10 2.19
CA ILE A 38 4.32 -8.93 1.32
C ILE A 38 3.20 -8.21 2.08
N GLU A 39 2.90 -8.62 3.31
CA GLU A 39 1.88 -7.98 4.15
C GLU A 39 2.24 -6.52 4.46
N GLN A 40 3.50 -6.27 4.85
CA GLN A 40 4.00 -4.91 5.04
C GLN A 40 3.86 -4.07 3.78
N TRP A 41 4.28 -4.60 2.63
CA TRP A 41 4.16 -3.89 1.35
C TRP A 41 2.70 -3.59 0.99
N ARG A 42 1.78 -4.53 1.21
CA ARG A 42 0.34 -4.33 0.98
C ARG A 42 -0.19 -3.18 1.84
N HIS A 43 0.16 -3.15 3.12
CA HIS A 43 -0.22 -2.06 4.03
C HIS A 43 0.35 -0.72 3.57
N GLU A 44 1.64 -0.68 3.22
CA GLU A 44 2.31 0.53 2.71
C GLU A 44 1.65 1.06 1.42
N GLN A 45 1.30 0.18 0.48
CA GLN A 45 0.60 0.58 -0.75
C GLN A 45 -0.83 1.08 -0.48
N SER A 46 -1.51 0.49 0.49
CA SER A 46 -2.82 0.96 0.96
C SER A 46 -2.72 2.39 1.51
N LEU A 47 -1.71 2.68 2.34
CA LEU A 47 -1.42 4.03 2.83
C LEU A 47 -1.13 5.01 1.67
N ILE A 48 -0.26 4.63 0.73
CA ILE A 48 0.10 5.46 -0.44
C ILE A 48 -1.15 5.82 -1.26
N ARG A 49 -1.99 4.83 -1.59
CA ARG A 49 -3.23 5.09 -2.35
C ARG A 49 -4.17 5.99 -1.58
N THR A 50 -4.31 5.76 -0.27
CA THR A 50 -5.18 6.56 0.59
C THR A 50 -4.70 8.00 0.65
N ILE A 51 -3.41 8.27 0.88
CA ILE A 51 -2.89 9.65 0.96
C ILE A 51 -3.03 10.39 -0.38
N ASN A 52 -2.90 9.69 -1.51
CA ASN A 52 -2.92 10.28 -2.84
C ASN A 52 -4.34 10.52 -3.36
N ARG A 53 -5.30 9.63 -3.03
CA ARG A 53 -6.68 9.69 -3.57
C ARG A 53 -7.72 10.16 -2.57
N ARG A 54 -7.57 9.78 -1.30
CA ARG A 54 -8.54 10.01 -0.22
C ARG A 54 -7.84 10.32 1.10
N PRO A 55 -7.05 11.41 1.18
CA PRO A 55 -6.34 11.77 2.41
C PRO A 55 -7.29 12.08 3.58
N ASP A 56 -8.57 12.36 3.28
CA ASP A 56 -9.64 12.51 4.26
C ASP A 56 -9.83 11.27 5.15
N LEU A 57 -9.65 10.07 4.60
CA LEU A 57 -9.88 8.83 5.32
C LEU A 57 -8.82 8.55 6.40
N LEU A 58 -7.61 9.12 6.25
CA LEU A 58 -6.52 8.96 7.22
C LEU A 58 -6.87 9.50 8.62
N LYS A 59 -7.82 10.43 8.70
CA LYS A 59 -8.30 10.99 9.97
C LYS A 59 -9.04 9.95 10.82
N ASN A 60 -9.69 8.99 10.16
CA ASN A 60 -10.48 7.95 10.80
C ASN A 60 -9.73 6.60 10.85
N ALA A 61 -8.62 6.49 10.13
CA ALA A 61 -7.78 5.29 10.11
C ALA A 61 -6.98 5.14 11.41
N LYS A 62 -6.86 3.90 11.90
CA LYS A 62 -6.02 3.57 13.06
C LYS A 62 -4.56 3.44 12.64
N LEU A 63 -3.87 4.58 12.57
CA LEU A 63 -2.47 4.64 12.13
C LEU A 63 -1.48 4.65 13.30
N SER A 64 -0.45 3.82 13.20
CA SER A 64 0.67 3.79 14.13
C SER A 64 1.67 4.92 13.87
N LYS A 65 2.60 5.14 14.81
CA LYS A 65 3.72 6.09 14.62
C LYS A 65 4.57 5.76 13.38
N LYS A 66 4.70 4.46 13.06
CA LYS A 66 5.44 4.00 11.87
C LYS A 66 4.73 4.42 10.58
N ASP A 67 3.41 4.27 10.54
CA ASP A 67 2.60 4.65 9.37
C ASP A 67 2.70 6.15 9.10
N TRP A 68 2.58 6.99 10.13
CA TRP A 68 2.76 8.44 9.98
C TRP A 68 4.16 8.82 9.50
N THR A 69 5.19 8.09 9.94
CA THR A 69 6.57 8.31 9.49
C THR A 69 6.72 7.94 8.01
N PHE A 70 6.14 6.82 7.60
CA PHE A 70 6.11 6.37 6.22
C PHE A 70 5.38 7.35 5.31
N ILE A 71 4.17 7.80 5.69
CA ILE A 71 3.39 8.80 4.95
C ILE A 71 4.18 10.10 4.77
N LYS A 72 4.80 10.61 5.84
CA LYS A 72 5.62 11.83 5.79
C LYS A 72 6.83 11.67 4.86
N LYS A 73 7.45 10.50 4.83
CA LYS A 73 8.58 10.19 3.93
C LYS A 73 8.11 10.17 2.48
N ASN A 74 7.04 9.44 2.17
CA ASN A 74 6.54 9.28 0.80
C ASN A 74 6.04 10.59 0.19
N LYS A 75 5.37 11.46 0.98
CA LYS A 75 4.93 12.78 0.52
C LYS A 75 6.09 13.72 0.12
N LYS A 76 7.27 13.54 0.70
CA LYS A 76 8.47 14.31 0.31
C LYS A 76 9.04 13.83 -1.03
N GLU A 77 8.96 12.53 -1.28
CA GLU A 77 9.49 11.89 -2.48
C GLU A 77 8.63 12.19 -3.71
N SER A 78 7.31 12.38 -3.56
CA SER A 78 6.42 12.82 -4.64
C SER A 78 6.49 14.32 -4.98
N LEU A 79 7.20 15.12 -4.18
CA LEU A 79 7.36 16.57 -4.37
C LEU A 79 8.73 16.95 -4.94
N GLN A 80 9.57 15.97 -5.26
CA GLN A 80 10.83 16.12 -5.99
C GLN A 80 10.65 15.67 -7.44
#